data_AF-A0A9E7PAU2-F1
#
_entry.id   AF-A0A9E7PAU2-F1
#
_cell.length_a   1.000
_cell.length_b   1.000
_cell.length_c   1.000
_cell.angle_alpha   90.00
_cell.angle_beta   90.00
_cell.angle_gamma   90.00
#
_symmetry.space_group_name_H-M   'P 1'
#
loop_
_entity.id
_entity.type
_entity.pdbx_description
1 polymer ?
#
loop_
_entity_poly.entity_id
_entity_poly.type
_entity_poly.pdbx_seq_one_letter_code
_entity_poly.pdbx_strand_id
1 'polypeptide(L)' 'MTDLITIIDPVNIPSRKILINNGFHSQEFKDFDGLSGEILNLILQK' A
#
# COMPACT_ATOMS: atom_id res chain seq x y z
N MET A 1 -5.93 0.72 -18.36
CA MET A 1 -5.55 0.01 -17.14
C MET A 1 -5.63 1.04 -16.03
N THR A 2 -6.40 0.78 -14.98
CA THR A 2 -6.61 1.75 -13.90
C THR A 2 -5.91 1.22 -12.67
N ASP A 3 -5.05 2.04 -12.07
CA ASP A 3 -4.26 1.64 -10.92
C ASP A 3 -4.71 2.45 -9.70
N LEU A 4 -4.78 1.77 -8.55
CA LEU A 4 -5.07 2.40 -7.27
C LEU A 4 -3.83 2.32 -6.37
N ILE A 5 -3.26 3.47 -6.08
CA ILE A 5 -2.10 3.62 -5.19
C ILE A 5 -2.56 4.03 -3.80
N THR A 6 -1.97 3.43 -2.78
CA THR A 6 -2.19 3.76 -1.37
C THR A 6 -0.87 3.91 -0.64
N ILE A 7 -0.86 4.73 0.41
CA ILE A 7 0.26 4.91 1.32
C ILE A 7 -0.28 4.67 2.73
N ILE A 8 0.34 3.76 3.47
CA ILE A 8 -0.04 3.43 4.86
C ILE A 8 1.15 3.50 5.79
N ASP A 9 0.90 3.67 7.08
CA ASP A 9 1.90 3.36 8.10
C ASP A 9 2.20 1.85 8.07
N PRO A 10 3.46 1.42 7.82
CA PRO A 10 3.84 0.02 7.72
C PRO A 10 3.64 -0.75 9.04
N VAL A 11 3.61 -0.06 10.19
CA VAL A 11 3.37 -0.72 11.49
C VAL A 11 1.89 -0.96 11.76
N ASN A 12 0.98 -0.42 10.94
CA ASN A 12 -0.44 -0.77 10.96
C ASN A 12 -0.68 -2.13 10.29
N ILE A 13 -0.25 -3.19 10.99
CA ILE A 13 -0.36 -4.58 10.54
C ILE A 13 -1.78 -4.98 10.13
N PRO A 14 -2.86 -4.61 10.86
CA PRO A 14 -4.22 -4.94 10.43
C PRO A 14 -4.59 -4.36 9.05
N SER A 15 -4.37 -3.07 8.82
CA SER A 15 -4.67 -2.43 7.53
C SER A 15 -3.83 -3.01 6.40
N ARG A 16 -2.54 -3.22 6.65
CA ARG A 16 -1.62 -3.85 5.69
C ARG A 16 -2.11 -5.24 5.25
N LYS A 17 -2.54 -6.08 6.20
CA LYS A 17 -3.10 -7.41 5.91
C LYS A 17 -4.36 -7.33 5.05
N ILE A 18 -5.26 -6.40 5.36
CA ILE A 18 -6.49 -6.21 4.58
C ILE A 18 -6.15 -5.83 3.13
N LEU A 19 -5.22 -4.89 2.92
CA LEU A 19 -4.81 -4.47 1.59
C LEU A 19 -4.19 -5.61 0.79
N ILE A 20 -3.22 -6.33 1.37
CA ILE A 20 -2.57 -7.49 0.72
C ILE A 20 -3.61 -8.56 0.35
N ASN A 21 -4.56 -8.86 1.24
CA ASN A 21 -5.62 -9.83 0.98
C ASN A 21 -6.58 -9.39 -0.13
N ASN A 22 -6.68 -8.08 -0.42
CA ASN A 22 -7.49 -7.53 -1.52
C ASN A 22 -6.67 -7.30 -2.80
N GLY A 23 -5.48 -7.88 -2.91
CA GLY A 23 -4.67 -7.85 -4.13
C GLY A 23 -3.79 -6.62 -4.28
N PHE A 24 -3.63 -5.81 -3.24
CA PHE A 24 -2.58 -4.79 -3.24
C PHE A 24 -1.21 -5.43 -3.10
N HIS A 25 -0.23 -4.89 -3.82
CA HIS A 25 1.16 -5.32 -3.77
C HIS A 25 2.05 -4.18 -3.29
N SER A 26 2.87 -4.47 -2.27
CA SER A 26 3.89 -3.55 -1.76
C SER A 26 4.87 -3.19 -2.88
N GLN A 27 5.11 -1.89 -3.05
CA GLN A 27 6.02 -1.35 -4.06
C GLN A 27 7.31 -0.88 -3.40
N GLU A 28 7.20 0.02 -2.42
CA GLU A 28 8.34 0.59 -1.72
C GLU A 28 8.00 1.06 -0.30
N PHE A 29 9.01 1.15 0.55
CA PHE A 29 8.94 1.86 1.84
C PHE A 29 9.66 3.20 1.70
N LYS A 30 9.06 4.27 2.20
CA LYS A 30 9.56 5.63 2.04
C LYS A 30 9.22 6.49 3.24
N ASP A 31 10.08 7.46 3.53
CA ASP A 31 9.82 8.50 4.50
C ASP A 31 8.92 9.59 3.90
N PHE A 32 7.88 9.96 4.66
CA PHE A 32 6.98 11.06 4.36
C PHE A 32 6.96 12.01 5.55
N ASP A 33 7.72 13.11 5.45
CA ASP A 33 7.84 14.12 6.49
C ASP A 33 8.27 13.55 7.86
N GLY A 34 9.23 12.60 7.85
CA GLY A 34 9.72 11.93 9.05
C GLY A 34 8.89 10.73 9.52
N LEU A 35 7.82 10.38 8.78
CA LEU A 35 6.98 9.22 9.05
C LEU A 35 7.23 8.10 8.05
N SER A 36 7.44 6.89 8.54
CA SER A 36 7.53 5.70 7.69
C SER A 36 6.21 5.45 6.97
N GLY A 37 6.25 5.34 5.65
CA GLY A 37 5.13 4.93 4.81
C GLY A 37 5.49 3.73 3.93
N GLU A 38 4.52 2.86 3.71
CA GLU A 38 4.58 1.81 2.68
C GLU A 38 3.63 2.19 1.54
N ILE A 39 4.16 2.23 0.32
CA ILE A 39 3.36 2.44 -0.89
C ILE A 39 2.93 1.08 -1.41
N LEU A 40 1.61 0.89 -1.63
CA LEU A 40 1.06 -0.29 -2.28
C LEU A 40 0.26 0.08 -3.53
N ASN A 41 0.23 -0.85 -4.49
CA ASN A 41 -0.51 -0.70 -5.76
C ASN A 41 -1.50 -1.85 -5.94
N LEU A 42 -2.71 -1.54 -6.42
CA LEU A 42 -3.67 -2.49 -6.97
C LEU A 42 -3.94 -2.15 -8.44
N ILE A 43 -3.64 -3.08 -9.33
CA ILE A 43 -3.99 -2.98 -10.76
C ILE A 43 -5.42 -3.48 -10.93
N LEU A 44 -6.33 -2.61 -11.35
CA LEU A 44 -7.72 -2.99 -11.63
C LEU A 44 -7.80 -3.60 -13.03
N GLN A 45 -8.07 -4.90 -13.08
CA GLN A 45 -8.43 -5.59 -14.31
C GLN A 45 -9.90 -5.28 -14.63
N LYS A 46 -10.17 -4.85 -15.86
CA LYS A 46 -11.51 -4.55 -16.36
C LYS A 46 -12.29 -5.84 -16.64
#